data_AF-A0A8J4X0E3-F1
#
_entry.id   AF-A0A8J4X0E3-F1
#
_cell.length_a   1.000
_cell.length_b   1.000
_cell.length_c   1.000
_cell.angle_alpha   90.00
_cell.angle_beta   90.00
_cell.angle_gamma   90.00
#
_symmetry.space_group_name_H-M   'P 1'
#
loop_
_entity.id
_entity.type
_entity.pdbx_description
1 polymer ?
#
loop_
_entity_poly.entity_id
_entity_poly.type
_entity_poly.pdbx_seq_one_letter_code
_entity_poly.pdbx_strand_id
1 'polypeptide(L)'
;MKTRLGCLSNKSDSCSDFSEFLPHGPERSTQYLKLSTDEVTKWADSFDILLSNKYGLSAFRAFLKTEFSDENIDFWLACEDYKKIKSPAKMVSKANKIYKEFIDVQSPKEVNIDFRTKEETRQKLLEPTASSLHEIQAKVYSLMEKDSYPRAKGLKERMSSFLLKQDWKLPCYACKLRKPRLTLEECLTWKESFENLLSSKHGLYAFRAFLVSEFSEENIAFYLACKDYKSTKSGAKLQAKAERIYNEFIGSEAPRE
;
A
#
# COMPACT_ATOMS: atom_id res chain seq x y z
N MET A 1 -42.86 1.97 23.70
CA MET A 1 -42.89 3.12 24.63
C MET A 1 -42.16 4.29 23.97
N LYS A 2 -42.81 5.47 23.95
CA LYS A 2 -42.25 6.84 23.81
C LYS A 2 -41.14 7.03 24.88
N THR A 3 -40.11 7.87 24.84
CA THR A 3 -39.72 9.16 24.21
C THR A 3 -38.30 9.45 24.78
N ARG A 4 -37.39 10.25 24.21
CA ARG A 4 -37.33 11.71 24.37
C ARG A 4 -36.11 12.28 23.65
N LEU A 5 -36.34 13.34 22.86
CA LEU A 5 -35.36 14.40 22.60
C LEU A 5 -35.09 15.20 23.87
N GLY A 6 -33.85 15.66 24.04
CA GLY A 6 -33.44 16.72 24.97
C GLY A 6 -32.28 17.48 24.35
N CYS A 7 -32.45 18.79 24.21
CA CYS A 7 -31.57 19.72 23.48
C CYS A 7 -30.99 20.76 24.46
N LEU A 8 -29.81 21.32 24.11
CA LEU A 8 -29.16 22.55 24.62
C LEU A 8 -28.53 22.45 26.04
N SER A 9 -27.36 23.01 26.38
CA SER A 9 -26.67 24.22 25.88
C SER A 9 -25.20 24.26 26.33
N ASN A 10 -24.33 24.83 25.48
CA ASN A 10 -23.08 25.56 25.71
C ASN A 10 -22.16 25.23 26.91
N LYS A 11 -20.91 24.84 26.60
CA LYS A 11 -19.69 25.48 27.13
C LYS A 11 -18.55 25.27 26.12
N SER A 12 -17.97 26.37 25.67
CA SER A 12 -16.63 26.42 25.10
C SER A 12 -15.63 25.93 26.14
N ASP A 13 -14.63 25.15 25.72
CA ASP A 13 -13.22 25.48 25.89
C ASP A 13 -12.33 24.30 25.48
N SER A 14 -11.28 24.64 24.74
CA SER A 14 -9.98 23.95 24.69
C SER A 14 -9.89 22.58 23.98
N CYS A 15 -9.44 22.64 22.73
CA CYS A 15 -8.78 21.55 22.02
C CYS A 15 -7.47 21.22 22.76
N SER A 16 -7.39 20.04 23.38
CA SER A 16 -6.13 19.53 23.93
C SER A 16 -5.19 19.18 22.77
N ASP A 17 -4.19 20.04 22.67
CA ASP A 17 -3.00 20.06 21.83
C ASP A 17 -2.26 18.71 21.84
N PHE A 18 -2.13 18.08 20.66
CA PHE A 18 -1.41 16.81 20.47
C PHE A 18 0.05 17.04 20.05
N SER A 19 0.65 18.15 20.48
CA SER A 19 2.01 18.56 20.11
C SER A 19 3.11 18.07 21.06
N GLU A 20 2.77 17.32 22.12
CA GLU A 20 3.73 16.98 23.19
C GLU A 20 4.73 15.84 22.86
N PHE A 21 4.75 15.31 21.62
CA PHE A 21 5.68 14.24 21.22
C PHE A 21 6.62 14.59 20.05
N LEU A 22 6.75 15.86 19.66
CA LEU A 22 7.71 16.27 18.65
C LEU A 22 8.90 17.02 19.28
N PRO A 23 10.16 16.64 18.99
CA PRO A 23 11.31 17.40 19.45
C PRO A 23 11.35 18.78 18.76
N HIS A 24 11.40 19.84 19.55
CA HIS A 24 11.58 21.21 19.10
C HIS A 24 12.97 21.40 18.46
N GLY A 25 13.00 21.76 17.18
CA GLY A 25 14.17 22.21 16.45
C GLY A 25 13.77 23.07 15.25
N PRO A 26 14.56 24.09 14.86
CA PRO A 26 14.11 25.15 13.97
C PRO A 26 13.96 24.67 12.53
N GLU A 27 12.94 25.22 11.87
CA GLU A 27 12.60 25.14 10.45
C GLU A 27 13.73 24.61 9.54
N ARG A 28 13.65 23.33 9.19
CA ARG A 28 14.22 22.84 7.94
C ARG A 28 13.06 22.40 7.07
N SER A 29 12.85 23.18 6.01
CA SER A 29 12.00 22.87 4.86
C SER A 29 11.91 21.36 4.66
N THR A 30 10.77 20.77 5.02
CA THR A 30 10.46 19.37 4.72
C THR A 30 10.28 19.30 3.21
N GLN A 31 11.39 19.07 2.53
CA GLN A 31 11.44 18.83 1.10
C GLN A 31 10.71 17.50 0.89
N TYR A 32 9.41 17.57 0.64
CA TYR A 32 8.63 16.44 0.14
C TYR A 32 9.28 16.04 -1.19
N LEU A 33 10.16 15.05 -1.15
CA LEU A 33 10.83 14.50 -2.32
C LEU A 33 9.75 13.89 -3.21
N LYS A 34 9.31 14.69 -4.17
CA LYS A 34 8.53 14.26 -5.32
C LYS A 34 9.36 13.16 -6.00
N LEU A 35 8.89 11.92 -5.91
CA LEU A 35 9.44 10.77 -6.65
C LEU A 35 9.77 11.22 -8.07
N SER A 36 11.05 11.40 -8.34
CA SER A 36 11.50 11.85 -9.66
C SER A 36 11.51 10.66 -10.59
N THR A 37 11.25 10.89 -11.88
CA THR A 37 11.38 9.85 -12.92
C THR A 37 12.77 9.20 -12.85
N ASP A 38 13.79 9.95 -12.47
CA ASP A 38 15.17 9.49 -12.28
C ASP A 38 15.38 8.56 -11.07
N GLU A 39 14.56 8.66 -10.02
CA GLU A 39 14.61 7.71 -8.90
C GLU A 39 13.95 6.38 -9.28
N VAL A 40 12.85 6.44 -10.03
CA VAL A 40 12.16 5.25 -10.55
C VAL A 40 13.01 4.55 -11.61
N THR A 41 13.83 5.30 -12.37
CA THR A 41 14.74 4.67 -13.34
C THR A 41 15.79 3.81 -12.63
N LYS A 42 16.36 4.30 -11.53
CA LYS A 42 17.40 3.59 -10.75
C LYS A 42 16.93 2.27 -10.14
N TRP A 43 15.64 2.10 -9.89
CA TRP A 43 15.10 0.83 -9.37
C TRP A 43 15.30 -0.36 -10.30
N ALA A 44 15.56 -0.13 -11.60
CA ALA A 44 15.86 -1.21 -12.54
C ALA A 44 17.36 -1.56 -12.60
N ASP A 45 18.22 -0.77 -11.99
CA ASP A 45 19.66 -0.95 -12.07
C ASP A 45 20.09 -2.18 -11.25
N SER A 46 19.56 -2.34 -10.03
CA SER A 46 19.78 -3.54 -9.22
C SER A 46 18.62 -3.82 -8.26
N PHE A 47 18.47 -5.09 -7.89
CA PHE A 47 17.42 -5.49 -6.95
C PHE A 47 17.65 -4.88 -5.56
N ASP A 48 18.91 -4.76 -5.14
CA ASP A 48 19.29 -4.07 -3.91
C ASP A 48 18.83 -2.60 -3.89
N ILE A 49 18.95 -1.88 -5.00
CA ILE A 49 18.48 -0.48 -5.10
C ILE A 49 16.96 -0.41 -4.96
N LEU A 50 16.23 -1.34 -5.57
CA LEU A 50 14.78 -1.43 -5.45
C LEU A 50 14.36 -1.67 -3.98
N LEU A 51 14.95 -2.67 -3.31
CA LEU A 51 14.59 -3.03 -1.94
C LEU A 51 15.03 -1.99 -0.90
N SER A 52 16.12 -1.27 -1.15
CA SER A 52 16.61 -0.21 -0.26
C SER A 52 15.79 1.07 -0.35
N ASN A 53 15.03 1.27 -1.43
CA ASN A 53 14.16 2.42 -1.59
C ASN A 53 12.76 2.12 -1.04
N LYS A 54 12.26 2.94 -0.10
CA LYS A 54 10.93 2.78 0.49
C LYS A 54 9.82 2.60 -0.56
N TYR A 55 9.83 3.41 -1.61
CA TYR A 55 8.79 3.37 -2.64
C TYR A 55 9.00 2.22 -3.63
N GLY A 56 10.27 1.89 -3.93
CA GLY A 56 10.62 0.72 -4.75
C GLY A 56 10.17 -0.58 -4.08
N LEU A 57 10.44 -0.71 -2.78
CA LEU A 57 9.99 -1.84 -1.97
C LEU A 57 8.46 -1.94 -1.93
N SER A 58 7.74 -0.84 -1.69
CA SER A 58 6.27 -0.83 -1.73
C SER A 58 5.73 -1.26 -3.10
N ALA A 59 6.28 -0.71 -4.19
CA ALA A 59 5.86 -1.06 -5.55
C ALA A 59 6.16 -2.52 -5.89
N PHE A 60 7.29 -3.07 -5.42
CA PHE A 60 7.64 -4.47 -5.63
C PHE A 60 6.76 -5.42 -4.82
N ARG A 61 6.49 -5.10 -3.55
CA ARG A 61 5.55 -5.85 -2.72
C ARG A 61 4.15 -5.86 -3.34
N ALA A 62 3.73 -4.72 -3.89
CA ALA A 62 2.49 -4.62 -4.63
C ALA A 62 2.47 -5.54 -5.85
N PHE A 63 3.51 -5.49 -6.68
CA PHE A 63 3.66 -6.39 -7.82
C PHE A 63 3.56 -7.87 -7.42
N LEU A 64 4.27 -8.29 -6.37
CA LEU A 64 4.25 -9.70 -5.92
C LEU A 64 2.86 -10.15 -5.46
N LYS A 65 2.06 -9.27 -4.85
CA LYS A 65 0.65 -9.59 -4.52
C LYS A 65 -0.18 -9.90 -5.77
N THR A 66 0.05 -9.20 -6.88
CA THR A 66 -0.65 -9.47 -8.14
C THR A 66 -0.29 -10.82 -8.76
N GLU A 67 0.90 -11.33 -8.42
CA GLU A 67 1.38 -12.65 -8.84
C GLU A 67 1.19 -13.71 -7.74
N PHE A 68 0.49 -13.39 -6.64
CA PHE A 68 0.29 -14.27 -5.49
C PHE A 68 1.60 -14.85 -4.93
N SER A 69 2.65 -14.04 -4.88
CA SER A 69 4.00 -14.43 -4.47
C SER A 69 4.61 -13.48 -3.44
N ASP A 70 3.78 -12.73 -2.69
CA ASP A 70 4.22 -11.73 -1.69
C ASP A 70 4.79 -12.33 -0.40
N GLU A 71 4.59 -13.62 -0.16
CA GLU A 71 5.23 -14.36 0.92
C GLU A 71 6.76 -14.28 0.86
N ASN A 72 7.34 -14.21 -0.34
CA ASN A 72 8.78 -14.16 -0.53
C ASN A 72 9.40 -12.87 0.03
N ILE A 73 8.78 -11.72 -0.25
CA ILE A 73 9.28 -10.43 0.25
C ILE A 73 8.97 -10.25 1.74
N ASP A 74 7.82 -10.75 2.19
CA ASP A 74 7.44 -10.71 3.61
C ASP A 74 8.40 -11.56 4.46
N PHE A 75 8.76 -12.76 3.98
CA PHE A 75 9.78 -13.60 4.61
C PHE A 75 11.14 -12.90 4.64
N TRP A 76 11.57 -12.30 3.53
CA TRP A 76 12.85 -11.61 3.45
C TRP A 76 12.92 -10.43 4.45
N LEU A 77 11.86 -9.63 4.56
CA LEU A 77 11.75 -8.54 5.53
C LEU A 77 11.74 -9.06 6.98
N ALA A 78 11.05 -10.17 7.24
CA ALA A 78 11.06 -10.80 8.55
C ALA A 78 12.47 -11.26 8.96
N CYS A 79 13.28 -11.73 8.00
CA CYS A 79 14.69 -12.07 8.20
C CYS A 79 15.56 -10.83 8.46
N GLU A 80 15.34 -9.73 7.73
CA GLU A 80 16.04 -8.46 7.98
C GLU A 80 15.80 -7.94 9.39
N ASP A 81 14.57 -8.06 9.89
CA ASP A 81 14.25 -7.69 11.28
C ASP A 81 14.82 -8.66 12.30
N TYR A 82 14.84 -9.96 11.97
CA TYR A 82 15.44 -10.99 12.82
C TYR A 82 16.93 -10.74 13.06
N LYS A 83 17.69 -10.37 12.03
CA LYS A 83 19.14 -10.05 12.14
C LYS A 83 19.46 -8.93 13.13
N LYS A 84 18.51 -8.01 13.36
CA LYS A 84 18.68 -6.86 14.27
C LYS A 84 18.49 -7.25 15.75
N ILE A 85 17.98 -8.45 16.04
CA ILE A 85 17.68 -8.89 17.40
C ILE A 85 18.97 -9.29 18.14
N LYS A 86 19.19 -8.66 19.29
CA LYS A 86 20.34 -8.98 20.19
C LYS A 86 19.96 -9.85 21.38
N SER A 87 18.68 -9.91 21.73
CA SER A 87 18.19 -10.66 22.91
C SER A 87 17.94 -12.13 22.53
N PRO A 88 18.56 -13.12 23.21
CA PRO A 88 18.35 -14.53 22.93
C PRO A 88 16.89 -14.97 23.03
N ALA A 89 16.16 -14.54 24.06
CA ALA A 89 14.75 -14.88 24.24
C ALA A 89 13.85 -14.33 23.11
N LYS A 90 14.09 -13.08 22.68
CA LYS A 90 13.38 -12.49 21.52
C LYS A 90 13.75 -13.19 20.22
N MET A 91 15.00 -13.62 20.08
CA MET A 91 15.49 -14.34 18.90
C MET A 91 14.77 -15.68 18.75
N VAL A 92 14.71 -16.48 19.82
CA VAL A 92 13.94 -17.74 19.84
C VAL A 92 12.47 -17.51 19.48
N SER A 93 11.86 -16.49 20.09
CA SER A 93 10.44 -16.15 19.83
C SER A 93 10.20 -15.77 18.37
N LYS A 94 11.06 -14.91 17.79
CA LYS A 94 10.96 -14.48 16.38
C LYS A 94 11.29 -15.61 15.40
N ALA A 95 12.29 -16.44 15.71
CA ALA A 95 12.63 -17.64 14.93
C ALA A 95 11.43 -18.59 14.81
N ASN A 96 10.79 -18.90 15.94
CA ASN A 96 9.59 -19.75 15.95
C ASN A 96 8.42 -19.14 15.17
N LYS A 97 8.25 -17.81 15.24
CA LYS A 97 7.23 -17.12 14.44
C LYS A 97 7.52 -17.24 12.95
N ILE A 98 8.75 -16.93 12.52
CA ILE A 98 9.17 -17.02 11.11
C ILE A 98 9.02 -18.45 10.60
N TYR A 99 9.40 -19.45 11.40
CA TYR A 99 9.26 -20.85 11.02
C TYR A 99 7.80 -21.21 10.71
N LYS A 100 6.88 -20.94 11.65
CA LYS A 100 5.46 -21.25 11.48
C LYS A 100 4.80 -20.46 10.34
N GLU A 101 5.23 -19.22 10.13
CA GLU A 101 4.61 -18.30 9.18
C GLU A 101 5.15 -18.46 7.75
N PHE A 102 6.35 -19.00 7.54
CA PHE A 102 6.94 -19.08 6.20
C PHE A 102 7.65 -20.40 5.84
N ILE A 103 8.06 -21.23 6.80
CA ILE A 103 8.95 -22.40 6.54
C ILE A 103 8.23 -23.73 6.73
N ASP A 104 7.32 -23.80 7.71
CA ASP A 104 6.54 -25.01 8.00
C ASP A 104 5.74 -25.44 6.75
N VAL A 105 5.68 -26.75 6.51
CA VAL A 105 4.93 -27.35 5.38
C VAL A 105 3.43 -27.06 5.48
N GLN A 106 2.93 -26.74 6.67
CA GLN A 106 1.53 -26.35 6.89
C GLN A 106 1.34 -24.82 6.94
N SER A 107 2.35 -24.06 6.55
CA SER A 107 2.31 -22.61 6.67
C SER A 107 1.41 -21.95 5.63
N PRO A 108 0.56 -20.97 6.01
CA PRO A 108 -0.29 -20.26 5.06
C PRO A 108 0.49 -19.34 4.10
N LYS A 109 1.75 -19.01 4.43
CA LYS A 109 2.66 -18.21 3.58
C LYS A 109 3.96 -18.96 3.32
N GLU A 110 3.88 -20.27 3.13
CA GLU A 110 5.04 -21.14 2.89
C GLU A 110 5.86 -20.67 1.68
N VAL A 111 7.15 -20.38 1.87
CA VAL A 111 8.05 -20.02 0.76
C VAL A 111 8.42 -21.26 -0.06
N ASN A 112 8.50 -21.09 -1.39
CA ASN A 112 8.83 -22.17 -2.33
C ASN A 112 10.33 -22.51 -2.30
N ILE A 113 10.72 -23.36 -1.35
CA ILE A 113 12.10 -23.82 -1.12
C ILE A 113 12.13 -25.35 -1.04
N ASP A 114 13.23 -25.95 -1.51
CA ASP A 114 13.42 -27.40 -1.51
C ASP A 114 13.40 -28.00 -0.08
N PHE A 115 12.89 -29.23 0.02
CA PHE A 115 12.68 -29.91 1.30
C PHE A 115 13.94 -30.02 2.15
N ARG A 116 15.09 -30.32 1.52
CA ARG A 116 16.37 -30.45 2.22
C ARG A 116 16.73 -29.17 2.95
N THR A 117 16.58 -28.03 2.30
CA THR A 117 16.88 -26.71 2.89
C THR A 117 15.91 -26.36 4.01
N LYS A 118 14.63 -26.71 3.87
CA LYS A 118 13.64 -26.52 4.96
C LYS A 118 14.03 -27.31 6.20
N GLU A 119 14.45 -28.56 6.03
CA GLU A 119 14.89 -29.41 7.13
C GLU A 119 16.19 -28.89 7.77
N GLU A 120 17.19 -28.50 6.97
CA GLU A 120 18.41 -27.88 7.48
C GLU A 120 18.13 -26.59 8.25
N THR A 121 17.20 -25.77 7.76
CA THR A 121 16.76 -24.54 8.45
C THR A 121 16.05 -24.87 9.75
N ARG A 122 15.17 -25.88 9.77
CA ARG A 122 14.47 -26.33 10.97
C ARG A 122 15.44 -26.70 12.09
N GLN A 123 16.52 -27.43 11.77
CA GLN A 123 17.56 -27.79 12.73
C GLN A 123 18.29 -26.56 13.27
N LYS A 124 18.66 -25.60 12.40
CA LYS A 124 19.32 -24.34 12.79
C LYS A 124 18.45 -23.42 13.67
N LEU A 125 17.13 -23.63 13.67
CA LEU A 125 16.19 -22.86 14.48
C LEU A 125 15.86 -23.52 15.84
N LEU A 126 16.37 -24.72 16.11
CA LEU A 126 16.33 -25.31 17.46
C LEU A 126 17.18 -24.50 18.45
N GLU A 127 18.34 -24.05 18.00
CA GLU A 127 19.24 -23.13 18.71
C GLU A 127 19.54 -21.92 17.82
N PRO A 128 18.61 -20.94 17.76
CA PRO A 128 18.69 -19.86 16.79
C PRO A 128 19.81 -18.87 17.12
N THR A 129 20.53 -18.47 16.06
CA THR A 129 21.58 -17.45 16.05
C THR A 129 21.22 -16.36 15.04
N ALA A 130 21.92 -15.22 15.06
CA ALA A 130 21.68 -14.15 14.09
C ALA A 130 21.83 -14.59 12.61
N SER A 131 22.63 -15.63 12.35
CA SER A 131 22.89 -16.17 11.01
C SER A 131 22.03 -17.38 10.64
N SER A 132 21.20 -17.91 11.55
CA SER A 132 20.43 -19.14 11.31
C SER A 132 19.54 -19.09 10.06
N LEU A 133 19.07 -17.90 9.67
CA LEU A 133 18.22 -17.68 8.49
C LEU A 133 18.97 -17.19 7.23
N HIS A 134 20.28 -16.94 7.30
CA HIS A 134 21.03 -16.32 6.18
C HIS A 134 20.93 -17.11 4.87
N GLU A 135 21.06 -18.42 4.94
CA GLU A 135 21.08 -19.28 3.75
C GLU A 135 19.71 -19.32 3.05
N ILE A 136 18.65 -19.58 3.80
CA ILE A 136 17.29 -19.62 3.25
C ILE A 136 16.85 -18.23 2.76
N GLN A 137 17.23 -17.16 3.46
CA GLN A 137 16.98 -15.79 3.01
C GLN A 137 17.68 -15.50 1.69
N ALA A 138 18.95 -15.92 1.53
CA ALA A 138 19.68 -15.75 0.28
C ALA A 138 19.03 -16.52 -0.89
N LYS A 139 18.47 -17.72 -0.63
CA LYS A 139 17.71 -18.46 -1.64
C LYS A 139 16.44 -17.75 -2.05
N VAL A 140 15.63 -17.28 -1.10
CA VAL A 140 14.39 -16.53 -1.40
C VAL A 140 14.69 -15.21 -2.09
N TYR A 141 15.77 -14.51 -1.69
CA TYR A 141 16.25 -13.32 -2.40
C TYR A 141 16.59 -13.65 -3.86
N SER A 142 17.37 -14.71 -4.09
CA SER A 142 17.76 -15.11 -5.45
C SER A 142 16.57 -15.56 -6.29
N LEU A 143 15.56 -16.18 -5.68
CA LEU A 143 14.29 -16.52 -6.33
C LEU A 143 13.60 -15.26 -6.84
N MET A 144 13.36 -14.28 -5.96
CA MET A 144 12.73 -13.01 -6.35
C MET A 144 13.57 -12.25 -7.39
N GLU A 145 14.90 -12.21 -7.22
CA GLU A 145 15.81 -11.50 -8.11
C GLU A 145 15.83 -12.07 -9.53
N LYS A 146 15.71 -13.40 -9.68
CA LYS A 146 15.79 -14.09 -10.97
C LYS A 146 14.44 -14.26 -11.65
N ASP A 147 13.35 -14.31 -10.89
CA ASP A 147 12.02 -14.61 -11.41
C ASP A 147 11.11 -13.38 -11.42
N SER A 148 10.72 -12.89 -10.24
CA SER A 148 9.74 -11.81 -10.11
C SER A 148 10.30 -10.43 -10.48
N TYR A 149 11.55 -10.14 -10.13
CA TYR A 149 12.17 -8.83 -10.35
C TYR A 149 12.31 -8.46 -11.85
N PRO A 150 12.76 -9.35 -12.76
CA PRO A 150 12.77 -9.06 -14.20
C PRO A 150 11.37 -8.74 -14.76
N ARG A 151 10.33 -9.43 -14.28
CA ARG A 151 8.93 -9.13 -14.66
C ARG A 151 8.46 -7.80 -14.08
N ALA A 152 8.83 -7.47 -12.85
CA ALA A 152 8.56 -6.17 -12.22
C ALA A 152 9.25 -5.02 -12.98
N LYS A 153 10.47 -5.22 -13.51
CA LYS A 153 11.11 -4.26 -14.43
C LYS A 153 10.29 -4.05 -15.72
N GLY A 154 9.71 -5.12 -16.26
CA GLY A 154 8.78 -5.03 -17.39
C GLY A 154 7.50 -4.25 -17.04
N LEU A 155 7.03 -4.34 -15.79
CA LEU A 155 5.95 -3.48 -15.29
C LEU A 155 6.39 -2.02 -15.22
N LYS A 156 7.65 -1.72 -14.86
CA LYS A 156 8.22 -0.37 -14.99
C LYS A 156 8.26 0.10 -16.44
N GLU A 157 8.60 -0.71 -17.44
CA GLU A 157 8.49 -0.28 -18.84
C GLU A 157 7.04 0.02 -19.24
N ARG A 158 6.07 -0.75 -18.73
CA ARG A 158 4.64 -0.49 -18.94
C ARG A 158 4.15 0.74 -18.19
N MET A 159 4.57 0.96 -16.95
CA MET A 159 4.20 2.11 -16.11
C MET A 159 4.94 3.37 -16.53
N SER A 160 6.24 3.30 -16.81
CA SER A 160 7.01 4.37 -17.44
C SER A 160 6.45 4.65 -18.83
N SER A 161 6.09 3.67 -19.66
CA SER A 161 5.32 3.91 -20.90
C SER A 161 3.96 4.55 -20.62
N PHE A 162 3.27 4.17 -19.54
CA PHE A 162 1.98 4.75 -19.13
C PHE A 162 2.13 6.20 -18.63
N LEU A 163 3.22 6.51 -17.95
CA LEU A 163 3.58 7.83 -17.42
C LEU A 163 4.25 8.72 -18.49
N LEU A 164 5.00 8.13 -19.43
CA LEU A 164 5.63 8.76 -20.61
C LEU A 164 4.65 8.91 -21.78
N LYS A 165 3.58 8.11 -21.85
CA LYS A 165 2.39 8.37 -22.67
C LYS A 165 1.61 9.53 -22.05
N GLN A 166 2.24 10.70 -22.00
CA GLN A 166 1.54 11.98 -21.93
C GLN A 166 0.84 12.35 -23.25
N ASP A 167 0.79 11.45 -24.23
CA ASP A 167 -0.20 11.49 -25.30
C ASP A 167 -1.44 10.67 -24.94
N TRP A 168 -2.11 11.10 -23.88
CA TRP A 168 -3.46 10.65 -23.61
C TRP A 168 -4.43 11.32 -24.59
N LYS A 169 -4.51 10.80 -25.82
CA LYS A 169 -5.70 10.97 -26.67
C LYS A 169 -6.83 10.16 -26.03
N LEU A 170 -7.51 10.74 -25.04
CA LEU A 170 -8.88 10.30 -24.73
C LEU A 170 -9.71 10.51 -25.99
N PRO A 171 -10.54 9.54 -26.41
CA PRO A 171 -11.71 9.83 -27.24
C PRO A 171 -12.68 10.66 -26.40
N CYS A 172 -12.38 11.95 -26.25
CA CYS A 172 -13.37 12.92 -25.80
C CYS A 172 -14.27 13.18 -27.00
N TYR A 173 -15.35 12.42 -27.13
CA TYR A 173 -16.36 12.69 -28.15
C TYR A 173 -17.14 14.00 -27.90
N ALA A 174 -16.74 14.82 -26.91
CA ALA A 174 -17.36 16.10 -26.64
C ALA A 174 -16.41 17.09 -25.93
N CYS A 175 -15.29 17.49 -26.55
CA CYS A 175 -14.78 18.86 -26.38
C CYS A 175 -13.61 19.17 -27.31
N LYS A 176 -13.84 19.99 -28.35
CA LYS A 176 -12.80 20.64 -29.17
C LYS A 176 -12.23 21.90 -28.48
N LEU A 177 -11.88 21.83 -27.19
CA LEU A 177 -11.34 22.99 -26.46
C LEU A 177 -10.12 22.59 -25.61
N ARG A 178 -9.04 23.35 -25.80
CA ARG A 178 -7.74 23.39 -25.10
C ARG A 178 -7.59 22.50 -23.85
N LYS A 179 -6.55 21.65 -23.84
CA LYS A 179 -6.05 20.93 -22.64
C LYS A 179 -5.78 21.93 -21.49
N PRO A 180 -6.42 21.83 -20.31
CA PRO A 180 -5.94 22.52 -19.12
C PRO A 180 -4.72 21.75 -18.60
N ARG A 181 -3.57 22.40 -18.49
CA ARG A 181 -2.39 21.84 -17.81
C ARG A 181 -2.63 21.89 -16.30
N LEU A 182 -2.36 20.80 -15.58
CA LEU A 182 -2.34 20.76 -14.12
C LEU A 182 -1.43 21.88 -13.59
N THR A 183 -1.97 22.79 -12.78
CA THR A 183 -1.20 23.92 -12.23
C THR A 183 -0.64 23.58 -10.86
N LEU A 184 0.49 24.20 -10.50
CA LEU A 184 1.10 24.01 -9.18
C LEU A 184 0.15 24.48 -8.06
N GLU A 185 -0.63 25.52 -8.33
CA GLU A 185 -1.64 26.06 -7.42
C GLU A 185 -2.75 25.04 -7.13
N GLU A 186 -3.25 24.33 -8.15
CA GLU A 186 -4.25 23.27 -7.96
C GLU A 186 -3.72 22.16 -7.05
N CYS A 187 -2.47 21.72 -7.25
CA CYS A 187 -1.83 20.72 -6.38
C CYS A 187 -1.66 21.18 -4.93
N LEU A 188 -1.43 22.48 -4.71
CA LEU A 188 -1.29 23.04 -3.36
C LEU A 188 -2.62 23.06 -2.60
N THR A 189 -3.76 23.14 -3.29
CA THR A 189 -5.08 23.06 -2.63
C THR A 189 -5.41 21.65 -2.11
N TRP A 190 -4.82 20.60 -2.71
CA TRP A 190 -5.10 19.22 -2.33
C TRP A 190 -4.59 18.86 -0.93
N LYS A 191 -3.48 19.46 -0.50
CA LYS A 191 -2.93 19.27 0.85
C LYS A 191 -3.72 20.01 1.93
N GLU A 192 -4.57 20.98 1.55
CA GLU A 192 -5.34 21.78 2.49
C GLU A 192 -6.57 21.03 2.99
N SER A 193 -7.17 20.17 2.17
CA SER A 193 -8.20 19.25 2.62
C SER A 193 -8.38 18.05 1.69
N PHE A 194 -8.82 16.94 2.29
CA PHE A 194 -9.18 15.74 1.54
C PHE A 194 -10.33 16.00 0.55
N GLU A 195 -11.27 16.86 0.91
CA GLU A 195 -12.37 17.23 0.01
C GLU A 195 -11.87 18.03 -1.21
N ASN A 196 -10.85 18.89 -1.05
CA ASN A 196 -10.24 19.61 -2.18
C ASN A 196 -9.54 18.63 -3.13
N LEU A 197 -8.83 17.64 -2.59
CA LEU A 197 -8.21 16.57 -3.37
C LEU A 197 -9.25 15.79 -4.17
N LEU A 198 -10.35 15.36 -3.54
CA LEU A 198 -11.39 14.56 -4.20
C LEU A 198 -12.29 15.36 -5.14
N SER A 199 -12.43 16.66 -4.93
CA SER A 199 -13.23 17.55 -5.79
C SER A 199 -12.48 17.96 -7.06
N SER A 200 -11.14 17.93 -7.05
CA SER A 200 -10.33 18.07 -8.26
C SER A 200 -10.40 16.79 -9.09
N LYS A 201 -10.66 16.94 -10.39
CA LYS A 201 -10.60 15.82 -11.35
C LYS A 201 -9.21 15.17 -11.38
N HIS A 202 -8.16 15.98 -11.27
CA HIS A 202 -6.79 15.51 -11.27
C HIS A 202 -6.39 14.92 -9.91
N GLY A 203 -6.84 15.54 -8.81
CA GLY A 203 -6.60 15.07 -7.45
C GLY A 203 -7.25 13.70 -7.18
N LEU A 204 -8.51 13.53 -7.59
CA LEU A 204 -9.22 12.25 -7.50
C LEU A 204 -8.53 11.15 -8.31
N TYR A 205 -8.06 11.48 -9.52
CA TYR A 205 -7.32 10.53 -10.36
C TYR A 205 -6.00 10.12 -9.72
N ALA A 206 -5.22 11.09 -9.22
CA ALA A 206 -3.96 10.82 -8.54
C ALA A 206 -4.16 9.99 -7.27
N PHE A 207 -5.19 10.30 -6.49
CA PHE A 207 -5.53 9.57 -5.28
C PHE A 207 -6.03 8.14 -5.57
N ARG A 208 -6.83 7.95 -6.63
CA ARG A 208 -7.23 6.61 -7.07
C ARG A 208 -6.03 5.79 -7.54
N ALA A 209 -5.10 6.40 -8.26
CA ALA A 209 -3.86 5.73 -8.66
C ALA A 209 -3.01 5.33 -7.44
N PHE A 210 -2.95 6.19 -6.41
CA PHE A 210 -2.32 5.86 -5.13
C PHE A 210 -3.03 4.69 -4.43
N LEU A 211 -4.36 4.71 -4.31
CA LEU A 211 -5.08 3.64 -3.64
C LEU A 211 -5.00 2.30 -4.39
N VAL A 212 -5.00 2.30 -5.72
CA VAL A 212 -4.70 1.10 -6.53
C VAL A 212 -3.30 0.57 -6.22
N SER A 213 -2.31 1.45 -6.00
CA SER A 213 -0.96 1.01 -5.61
C SER A 213 -0.90 0.44 -4.18
N GLU A 214 -1.86 0.79 -3.34
CA GLU A 214 -2.01 0.30 -1.97
C GLU A 214 -3.08 -0.81 -1.86
N PHE A 215 -3.60 -1.34 -2.97
CA PHE A 215 -4.71 -2.32 -3.03
C PHE A 215 -5.92 -1.92 -2.18
N SER A 216 -6.22 -0.63 -2.14
CA SER A 216 -7.27 -0.05 -1.31
C SER A 216 -8.21 0.82 -2.13
N GLU A 217 -8.28 0.60 -3.45
CA GLU A 217 -9.17 1.32 -4.36
C GLU A 217 -10.65 1.09 -4.04
N GLU A 218 -10.97 -0.02 -3.38
CA GLU A 218 -12.31 -0.32 -2.90
C GLU A 218 -12.77 0.69 -1.84
N ASN A 219 -11.86 1.20 -1.02
CA ASN A 219 -12.18 2.21 0.01
C ASN A 219 -12.68 3.52 -0.59
N ILE A 220 -12.07 3.99 -1.70
CA ILE A 220 -12.55 5.20 -2.37
C ILE A 220 -13.80 4.92 -3.21
N ALA A 221 -13.93 3.74 -3.80
CA ALA A 221 -15.14 3.33 -4.50
C ALA A 221 -16.35 3.33 -3.55
N PHE A 222 -16.20 2.74 -2.36
CA PHE A 222 -17.21 2.73 -1.32
C PHE A 222 -17.55 4.13 -0.80
N TYR A 223 -16.52 4.95 -0.50
CA TYR A 223 -16.73 6.35 -0.07
C TYR A 223 -17.51 7.16 -1.11
N LEU A 224 -17.15 7.06 -2.40
CA LEU A 224 -17.83 7.77 -3.48
C LEU A 224 -19.26 7.28 -3.68
N ALA A 225 -19.50 5.97 -3.57
CA ALA A 225 -20.83 5.40 -3.64
C ALA A 225 -21.73 5.90 -2.50
N CYS A 226 -21.19 5.97 -1.27
CA CYS A 226 -21.88 6.55 -0.12
C CYS A 226 -22.16 8.05 -0.29
N LYS A 227 -21.21 8.82 -0.85
CA LYS A 227 -21.38 10.25 -1.14
C LYS A 227 -22.46 10.49 -2.21
N ASP A 228 -22.50 9.66 -3.26
CA ASP A 228 -23.53 9.68 -4.28
C ASP A 228 -24.91 9.28 -3.71
N TYR A 229 -24.98 8.26 -2.85
CA TYR A 229 -26.19 7.90 -2.12
C TYR A 229 -26.70 9.08 -1.28
N LYS A 230 -25.83 9.69 -0.46
CA LYS A 230 -26.16 10.82 0.41
C LYS A 230 -26.64 12.07 -0.35
N SER A 231 -26.15 12.28 -1.57
CA SER A 231 -26.57 13.41 -2.42
C SER A 231 -27.81 13.13 -3.29
N THR A 232 -28.30 11.89 -3.31
CA THR A 232 -29.47 11.49 -4.09
C THR A 232 -30.78 11.90 -3.43
N LYS A 233 -31.60 12.71 -4.13
CA LYS A 233 -32.89 13.18 -3.63
C LYS A 233 -34.09 12.29 -4.01
N SER A 234 -33.92 11.40 -4.98
CA SER A 234 -35.01 10.54 -5.50
C SER A 234 -35.12 9.25 -4.71
N GLY A 235 -36.25 9.04 -4.02
CA GLY A 235 -36.53 7.83 -3.22
C GLY A 235 -36.40 6.53 -4.01
N ALA A 236 -36.90 6.48 -5.24
CA ALA A 236 -36.78 5.31 -6.11
C ALA A 236 -35.32 4.98 -6.47
N LYS A 237 -34.44 5.99 -6.59
CA LYS A 237 -33.01 5.79 -6.85
C LYS A 237 -32.21 5.44 -5.59
N LEU A 238 -32.67 5.87 -4.42
CA LEU A 238 -32.02 5.54 -3.15
C LEU A 238 -32.04 4.04 -2.92
N GLN A 239 -33.19 3.38 -3.07
CA GLN A 239 -33.29 1.94 -2.84
C GLN A 239 -32.33 1.14 -3.74
N ALA A 240 -32.33 1.43 -5.05
CA ALA A 240 -31.42 0.76 -6.00
C ALA A 240 -29.93 1.02 -5.70
N LYS A 241 -29.57 2.24 -5.25
CA LYS A 241 -28.18 2.56 -4.87
C LYS A 241 -27.77 1.87 -3.56
N ALA A 242 -28.66 1.77 -2.58
CA ALA A 242 -28.40 1.06 -1.33
C ALA A 242 -28.16 -0.44 -1.57
N GLU A 243 -29.01 -1.08 -2.37
CA GLU A 243 -28.84 -2.50 -2.75
C GLU A 243 -27.52 -2.72 -3.47
N ARG A 244 -27.15 -1.82 -4.39
CA ARG A 244 -25.86 -1.90 -5.09
C ARG A 244 -24.67 -1.77 -4.14
N ILE A 245 -24.68 -0.78 -3.25
CA ILE A 245 -23.60 -0.59 -2.26
C ILE A 245 -23.49 -1.82 -1.35
N TYR A 246 -24.61 -2.38 -0.92
CA TYR A 246 -24.61 -3.57 -0.09
C TYR A 246 -24.00 -4.77 -0.81
N ASN A 247 -24.45 -5.07 -2.03
CA ASN A 247 -23.96 -6.23 -2.79
C ASN A 247 -22.48 -6.09 -3.19
N GLU A 248 -22.04 -4.87 -3.50
CA GLU A 248 -20.70 -4.61 -4.02
C GLU A 248 -19.65 -4.50 -2.89
N PHE A 249 -20.02 -4.06 -1.68
CA PHE A 249 -19.05 -3.76 -0.61
C PHE A 249 -19.34 -4.34 0.78
N ILE A 250 -20.55 -4.86 1.06
CA ILE A 250 -20.96 -5.28 2.42
C ILE A 250 -21.39 -6.76 2.48
N GLY A 251 -22.04 -7.25 1.43
CA GLY A 251 -22.64 -8.58 1.37
C GLY A 251 -21.61 -9.71 1.58
N SER A 252 -22.09 -10.89 1.98
CA SER A 252 -21.22 -12.05 2.23
C SER A 252 -20.42 -12.53 1.02
N GLU A 253 -20.91 -12.20 -0.18
CA GLU A 253 -20.33 -12.50 -1.49
C GLU A 253 -19.43 -11.35 -2.02
N ALA A 254 -19.37 -10.22 -1.32
CA ALA A 254 -18.49 -9.12 -1.74
C ALA A 254 -17.03 -9.59 -1.62
N PRO A 255 -16.16 -9.23 -2.59
CA PRO A 255 -14.74 -9.50 -2.48
C PRO A 255 -14.25 -8.87 -1.18
N ARG A 256 -13.81 -9.71 -0.25
CA ARG A 256 -13.22 -9.30 1.02
C ARG A 256 -11.71 -9.41 0.87
N GLU A 257 -11.00 -8.34 1.24
CA GLU A 257 -9.57 -8.38 1.52
C GLU A 257 -9.22 -9.51 2.52
#